data_AF-A0A0D2GPV7-F1
#
_entry.id   AF-A0A0D2GPV7-F1
#
_cell.length_a   1.000
_cell.length_b   1.000
_cell.length_c   1.000
_cell.angle_alpha   90.00
_cell.angle_beta   90.00
_cell.angle_gamma   90.00
#
_symmetry.space_group_name_H-M   'P 1'
#
loop_
_entity.id
_entity.type
_entity.pdbx_description
1 polymer ?
#
loop_
_entity_poly.entity_id
_entity_poly.type
_entity_poly.pdbx_seq_one_letter_code
_entity_poly.pdbx_strand_id
1 'polypeptide(L)'
;MFSAEFSGARNPSMGVASILYSSRGLPVDQGEPASEQSHKKEDYESIQRKRRAEMILAQYDLLMKYAVENNLSIPQTRQYFRKVALGIPTEPIIKNWFPS
;
A
#
# COMPACT_ATOMS: atom_id res chain seq x y z
N MET A 1 -32.29 -1.40 34.07
CA MET A 1 -31.48 -2.45 34.73
C MET A 1 -31.37 -3.61 33.75
N PHE A 2 -30.22 -3.77 33.12
CA PHE A 2 -29.85 -4.98 32.36
C PHE A 2 -28.35 -5.18 32.61
N SER A 3 -28.03 -6.19 33.41
CA SER A 3 -26.66 -6.61 33.71
C SER A 3 -26.29 -7.75 32.76
N ALA A 4 -25.16 -7.62 32.07
CA ALA A 4 -24.50 -8.73 31.40
C ALA A 4 -23.06 -8.80 31.93
N GLU A 5 -22.83 -9.79 32.77
CA GLU A 5 -21.53 -10.20 33.27
C GLU A 5 -20.87 -11.11 32.24
N PHE A 6 -19.61 -10.85 31.87
CA PHE A 6 -18.75 -11.86 31.28
C PHE A 6 -17.49 -11.98 32.15
N SER A 7 -17.46 -13.10 32.89
CA SER A 7 -16.38 -13.53 33.77
C SER A 7 -15.24 -14.17 32.95
N GLY A 8 -14.02 -14.02 33.47
CA GLY A 8 -12.78 -14.21 32.74
C GLY A 8 -12.27 -15.64 32.58
N ALA A 9 -11.16 -15.75 31.86
CA ALA A 9 -10.21 -16.85 31.95
C ALA A 9 -8.80 -16.30 31.69
N ARG A 10 -8.06 -16.13 32.78
CA ARG A 10 -6.61 -15.86 32.84
C ARG A 10 -5.92 -17.22 32.84
N ASN A 11 -4.93 -17.42 31.98
CA ASN A 11 -3.97 -18.53 32.14
C ASN A 11 -2.54 -18.08 31.75
N PRO A 12 -1.50 -18.70 32.34
CA PRO A 12 -0.30 -18.00 32.81
C PRO A 12 1.02 -18.53 32.22
N SER A 13 2.13 -17.97 32.72
CA SER A 13 3.46 -18.62 32.92
C SER A 13 4.40 -18.72 31.70
N MET A 14 5.43 -17.87 31.58
CA MET A 14 6.80 -17.96 32.17
C MET A 14 7.73 -18.91 31.38
N GLY A 15 8.83 -18.39 30.79
CA GLY A 15 9.83 -19.25 30.15
C GLY A 15 10.97 -18.59 29.35
N VAL A 16 11.98 -18.07 30.07
CA VAL A 16 13.45 -18.19 29.85
C VAL A 16 14.18 -17.67 28.57
N ALA A 17 15.24 -16.88 28.85
CA ALA A 17 16.61 -16.87 28.26
C ALA A 17 16.81 -16.46 26.77
N SER A 18 17.30 -15.25 26.46
CA SER A 18 18.70 -14.76 26.45
C SER A 18 19.57 -15.28 25.29
N ILE A 19 19.89 -14.43 24.30
CA ILE A 19 21.17 -14.46 23.55
C ILE A 19 21.60 -13.01 23.23
N LEU A 20 22.65 -12.57 23.93
CA LEU A 20 23.56 -11.47 23.60
C LEU A 20 24.27 -11.73 22.26
N TYR A 21 24.85 -10.70 21.62
CA TYR A 21 26.12 -10.66 20.85
C TYR A 21 25.98 -9.51 19.83
N SER A 22 26.52 -8.31 20.07
CA SER A 22 27.95 -7.97 20.09
C SER A 22 28.61 -8.22 18.73
N SER A 23 28.85 -7.14 17.96
CA SER A 23 30.16 -6.79 17.39
C SER A 23 30.05 -5.63 16.39
N ARG A 24 30.65 -4.49 16.73
CA ARG A 24 31.14 -3.47 15.79
C ARG A 24 32.22 -4.09 14.91
N GLY A 25 32.18 -3.85 13.59
CA GLY A 25 33.28 -4.14 12.69
C GLY A 25 33.07 -3.51 11.30
N LEU A 26 33.79 -2.43 11.01
CA LEU A 26 34.06 -1.90 9.67
C LEU A 26 35.15 -2.77 8.98
N PRO A 27 35.53 -2.50 7.72
CA PRO A 27 35.00 -3.03 6.45
C PRO A 27 36.02 -3.98 5.76
N VAL A 28 35.67 -4.68 4.67
CA VAL A 28 36.59 -5.08 3.56
C VAL A 28 35.82 -5.90 2.49
N ASP A 29 35.76 -5.28 1.30
CA ASP A 29 36.01 -5.83 -0.05
C ASP A 29 35.01 -6.77 -0.77
N GLN A 30 34.33 -6.14 -1.74
CA GLN A 30 33.95 -6.58 -3.10
C GLN A 30 33.22 -7.92 -3.33
N GLY A 31 31.92 -7.79 -3.61
CA GLY A 31 31.13 -8.75 -4.38
C GLY A 31 29.63 -8.74 -4.06
N GLU A 32 28.97 -7.57 -4.02
CA GLU A 32 27.54 -7.50 -3.68
C GLU A 32 26.65 -8.16 -4.76
N PRO A 33 25.74 -9.09 -4.39
CA PRO A 33 24.71 -9.58 -5.30
C PRO A 33 23.57 -8.55 -5.38
N ALA A 34 23.60 -7.71 -6.40
CA ALA A 34 22.51 -6.78 -6.71
C ALA A 34 21.34 -7.51 -7.42
N SER A 35 20.45 -8.20 -6.69
CA SER A 35 19.24 -8.75 -7.34
C SER A 35 17.94 -8.86 -6.52
N GLU A 36 17.92 -8.70 -5.20
CA GLU A 36 16.68 -8.92 -4.41
C GLU A 36 15.83 -7.65 -4.12
N GLN A 37 16.30 -6.45 -4.49
CA GLN A 37 15.61 -5.22 -4.12
C GLN A 37 14.46 -4.82 -5.09
N SER A 38 14.40 -5.36 -6.30
CA SER A 38 13.44 -4.89 -7.33
C SER A 38 11.99 -5.24 -6.98
N HIS A 39 11.72 -6.47 -6.53
CA HIS A 39 10.36 -6.95 -6.28
C HIS A 39 9.62 -6.13 -5.22
N LYS A 40 10.30 -5.75 -4.13
CA LYS A 40 9.69 -4.93 -3.07
C LYS A 40 9.27 -3.54 -3.56
N LYS A 41 9.99 -2.99 -4.55
CA LYS A 41 9.69 -1.67 -5.11
C LYS A 41 8.45 -1.72 -6.02
N GLU A 42 8.38 -2.70 -6.91
CA GLU A 42 7.23 -2.89 -7.82
C GLU A 42 5.94 -3.15 -7.02
N ASP A 43 6.02 -3.97 -5.98
CA ASP A 43 4.90 -4.22 -5.07
C ASP A 43 4.45 -2.91 -4.39
N TYR A 44 5.40 -2.13 -3.87
CA TYR A 44 5.11 -0.85 -3.23
C TYR A 44 4.40 0.13 -4.18
N GLU A 45 4.91 0.30 -5.40
CA GLU A 45 4.31 1.21 -6.40
C GLU A 45 2.89 0.75 -6.79
N SER A 46 2.68 -0.55 -6.96
CA SER A 46 1.36 -1.10 -7.27
C SER A 46 0.35 -0.87 -6.14
N ILE A 47 0.79 -1.03 -4.88
CA ILE A 47 -0.03 -0.79 -3.69
C ILE A 47 -0.39 0.69 -3.59
N GLN A 48 0.57 1.59 -3.79
CA GLN A 48 0.34 3.04 -3.79
C GLN A 48 -0.64 3.46 -4.91
N ARG A 49 -0.49 2.87 -6.09
CA ARG A 49 -1.38 3.12 -7.23
C ARG A 49 -2.82 2.72 -6.94
N LYS A 50 -3.04 1.55 -6.33
CA LYS A 50 -4.37 1.09 -5.90
C LYS A 50 -4.96 2.02 -4.85
N ARG A 51 -4.22 2.33 -3.79
CA ARG A 51 -4.68 3.23 -2.71
C ARG A 51 -5.03 4.63 -3.22
N ARG A 52 -4.21 5.19 -4.12
CA ARG A 52 -4.48 6.49 -4.73
C ARG A 52 -5.75 6.46 -5.57
N ALA A 53 -5.97 5.40 -6.35
CA ALA A 53 -7.20 5.25 -7.13
C ALA A 53 -8.44 5.13 -6.23
N GLU A 54 -8.36 4.40 -5.12
CA GLU A 54 -9.44 4.31 -4.12
C GLU A 54 -9.78 5.68 -3.52
N MET A 55 -8.76 6.46 -3.15
CA MET A 55 -8.94 7.82 -2.63
C MET A 55 -9.63 8.74 -3.65
N ILE A 56 -9.24 8.67 -4.92
CA ILE A 56 -9.88 9.47 -5.99
C ILE A 56 -11.34 9.02 -6.20
N LEU A 57 -11.63 7.73 -6.08
CA LEU A 57 -13.02 7.23 -6.18
C LEU A 57 -13.89 7.67 -5.00
N ALA A 58 -13.31 7.77 -3.79
CA ALA A 58 -14.01 8.19 -2.59
C ALA A 58 -14.32 9.69 -2.58
N GLN A 59 -13.45 10.53 -3.16
CA GLN A 59 -13.62 11.98 -3.19
C GLN A 59 -14.14 12.47 -4.55
N TYR A 60 -15.41 12.84 -4.60
CA TYR A 60 -16.07 13.27 -5.84
C TYR A 60 -15.41 14.48 -6.52
N ASP A 61 -14.95 15.46 -5.73
CA ASP A 61 -14.28 16.66 -6.29
C ASP A 61 -12.97 16.30 -7.01
N LEU A 62 -12.19 15.35 -6.50
CA LEU A 62 -10.98 14.86 -7.17
C LEU A 62 -11.33 14.13 -8.44
N LEU A 63 -12.35 13.26 -8.41
CA LEU A 63 -12.83 12.57 -9.60
C LEU A 63 -13.26 13.56 -10.68
N MET A 64 -14.02 14.60 -10.32
CA MET A 64 -14.42 15.66 -11.24
C MET A 64 -13.22 16.42 -11.80
N LYS A 65 -12.25 16.78 -10.95
CA LYS A 65 -11.02 17.44 -11.38
C LYS A 65 -10.30 16.65 -12.46
N TYR A 66 -10.09 15.34 -12.25
CA TYR A 66 -9.44 14.49 -13.26
C TYR A 66 -10.27 14.34 -14.53
N ALA A 67 -11.60 14.28 -14.42
CA ALA A 67 -12.47 14.23 -15.60
C ALA A 67 -12.32 15.49 -16.46
N VAL A 68 -12.36 16.67 -15.83
CA VAL A 68 -12.19 17.96 -16.50
C VAL A 68 -10.80 18.11 -17.10
N GLU A 69 -9.74 17.82 -16.34
CA GLU A 69 -8.35 17.96 -16.80
C GLU A 69 -8.01 17.05 -17.99
N ASN A 70 -8.71 15.93 -18.15
CA ASN A 70 -8.45 14.94 -19.20
C ASN A 70 -9.49 14.94 -20.31
N ASN A 71 -10.44 15.89 -20.32
CA ASN A 71 -11.55 15.96 -21.28
C ASN A 71 -12.33 14.62 -21.36
N LEU A 72 -12.50 13.95 -20.22
CA LEU A 72 -13.25 12.71 -20.10
C LEU A 72 -14.59 12.96 -19.41
N SER A 73 -15.58 12.14 -19.71
CA SER A 73 -16.80 12.14 -18.91
C SER A 73 -16.52 11.59 -17.50
N ILE A 74 -17.28 12.05 -16.51
CA ILE A 74 -17.18 11.55 -15.12
C ILE A 74 -17.38 10.02 -15.08
N PRO A 75 -18.33 9.40 -15.82
CA PRO A 75 -18.46 7.94 -15.87
C PRO A 75 -17.22 7.22 -16.41
N GLN A 76 -16.60 7.72 -17.49
CA GLN A 76 -15.37 7.15 -18.05
C GLN A 76 -14.21 7.22 -17.05
N THR A 77 -14.05 8.38 -16.40
CA THR A 77 -13.04 8.63 -15.38
C THR A 77 -13.21 7.69 -14.18
N ARG A 78 -14.46 7.51 -13.73
CA ARG A 78 -14.81 6.58 -12.63
C ARG A 78 -14.50 5.14 -13.02
N GLN A 79 -14.86 4.73 -14.23
CA GLN A 79 -14.59 3.38 -14.72
C GLN A 79 -13.08 3.10 -14.78
N TYR A 80 -12.29 4.09 -15.22
CA TYR A 80 -10.84 3.99 -15.23
C TYR A 80 -10.28 3.75 -13.81
N PHE A 81 -10.58 4.62 -12.85
CA PHE A 81 -10.05 4.47 -11.49
C PHE A 81 -10.55 3.19 -10.81
N ARG A 82 -11.75 2.69 -11.14
CA ARG A 82 -12.22 1.37 -10.67
C ARG A 82 -11.32 0.24 -11.16
N LYS A 83 -10.94 0.23 -12.44
CA LYS A 83 -10.00 -0.77 -12.98
C LYS A 83 -8.67 -0.71 -12.24
N VAL A 84 -8.16 0.50 -11.99
CA VAL A 84 -6.88 0.66 -11.32
C VAL A 84 -6.94 0.23 -9.84
N ALA A 85 -8.00 0.58 -9.11
CA ALA A 85 -8.20 0.14 -7.72
C ALA A 85 -8.27 -1.38 -7.61
N LEU A 86 -8.88 -2.06 -8.59
CA LEU A 86 -8.92 -3.51 -8.67
C LEU A 86 -7.60 -4.16 -9.13
N GLY A 87 -6.59 -3.37 -9.52
CA GLY A 87 -5.33 -3.86 -10.06
C GLY A 87 -5.45 -4.47 -11.46
N ILE A 88 -6.51 -4.14 -12.20
CA ILE A 88 -6.68 -4.58 -13.58
C ILE A 88 -5.73 -3.75 -14.46
N PRO A 89 -4.88 -4.38 -15.29
CA PRO A 89 -4.02 -3.65 -16.21
C PRO A 89 -4.89 -2.81 -17.17
N THR A 90 -4.70 -1.50 -17.15
CA THR A 90 -5.44 -0.55 -17.98
C THR A 90 -4.49 0.48 -18.56
N GLU A 91 -4.70 0.85 -19.80
CA GLU A 91 -3.92 1.90 -20.46
C GLU A 91 -4.13 3.24 -19.76
N PRO A 92 -3.08 4.06 -19.56
CA PRO A 92 -3.18 5.33 -18.88
C PRO A 92 -3.90 6.37 -19.75
N ILE A 93 -5.23 6.42 -19.62
CA ILE A 93 -6.05 7.44 -20.31
C ILE A 93 -6.02 8.80 -19.59
N ILE A 94 -5.67 8.80 -18.30
CA ILE A 94 -5.58 9.99 -17.45
C ILE A 94 -4.10 10.36 -17.30
N LYS A 95 -3.75 11.61 -17.60
CA LYS A 95 -2.40 12.16 -17.42
C LYS A 95 -2.20 12.66 -15.99
N ASN A 96 -0.96 12.65 -15.51
CA ASN A 96 -0.50 13.27 -14.25
C ASN A 96 -1.15 12.78 -12.94
N TRP A 97 -1.96 11.73 -12.95
CA TRP A 97 -2.57 11.22 -11.73
C TRP A 97 -1.67 10.24 -10.97
N PHE A 98 -0.55 9.81 -11.54
CA PHE A 98 0.53 9.13 -10.83
C PHE A 98 1.83 9.84 -11.19
N PRO A 99 2.69 10.20 -10.21
CA PRO A 99 3.97 10.79 -10.54
C PRO A 99 4.78 9.71 -11.26
N SER A 100 5.30 10.04 -12.44
CA SER A 100 6.24 9.19 -13.17
C SER A 100 7.63 9.30 -12.56
#